data_AF-A0A7S3H9L6-F1
#
_entry.id   AF-A0A7S3H9L6-F1
#
_cell.length_a   1.000
_cell.length_b   1.000
_cell.length_c   1.000
_cell.angle_alpha   90.00
_cell.angle_beta   90.00
_cell.angle_gamma   90.00
#
_symmetry.space_group_name_H-M   'P 1'
#
loop_
_entity.id
_entity.type
_entity.pdbx_description
1 polymer ?
#
loop_
_entity_poly.entity_id
_entity_poly.type
_entity_poly.pdbx_seq_one_letter_code
_entity_poly.pdbx_strand_id
1 'polypeptide(L)'
;MSNTEGLKETGSMFEYMITHYRWFFVVFFLFPLSLVYDIYLGIKNLFVNCLYPNKPHEHDMRVDKIRKEIQEWISEGCKTKLCTARPGWAAMSLRAGRYKSSYRNININLYDVLEINEAKQTCRVEPMCSMGKL
;
A
#
# COMPACT_ATOMS: atom_id res chain seq x y z
N MET A 1 -30.52 11.76 41.12
CA MET A 1 -29.16 11.24 41.34
C MET A 1 -29.21 9.71 41.21
N SER A 2 -29.63 9.21 40.04
CA SER A 2 -30.05 7.80 39.84
C SER A 2 -29.79 7.30 38.42
N ASN A 3 -28.99 8.03 37.62
CA ASN A 3 -28.77 7.72 36.20
C ASN A 3 -27.34 7.27 35.88
N THR A 4 -26.49 7.13 36.89
CA THR A 4 -25.06 6.79 36.74
C THR A 4 -24.73 5.33 37.05
N GLU A 5 -25.65 4.56 37.65
CA GLU A 5 -25.42 3.16 38.03
C GLU A 5 -25.77 2.19 36.89
N GLY A 6 -26.81 2.47 36.08
CA GLY A 6 -27.21 1.63 34.95
C GLY A 6 -26.23 1.59 33.77
N LEU A 7 -25.35 2.60 33.64
CA LEU A 7 -24.33 2.66 32.58
C LEU A 7 -23.05 1.87 32.89
N LYS A 8 -22.79 1.54 34.17
CA LYS A 8 -21.60 0.76 34.56
C LYS A 8 -21.79 -0.74 34.37
N GLU A 9 -23.00 -1.25 34.63
CA GLU A 9 -23.34 -2.68 34.50
C GLU A 9 -23.36 -3.14 33.03
N THR A 10 -23.92 -2.32 32.13
CA THR A 10 -23.97 -2.60 30.69
C THR A 10 -22.57 -2.56 30.05
N GLY A 11 -21.69 -1.66 30.51
CA GLY A 11 -20.30 -1.62 30.08
C GLY A 11 -19.52 -2.89 30.41
N SER A 12 -19.70 -3.44 31.62
CA SER A 12 -19.00 -4.65 32.08
C SER A 12 -19.42 -5.91 31.32
N MET A 13 -20.72 -6.10 31.05
CA MET A 13 -21.21 -7.24 30.25
C MET A 13 -20.82 -7.12 28.77
N PHE A 14 -20.84 -5.92 28.20
CA PHE A 14 -20.35 -5.69 26.83
C PHE A 14 -18.84 -5.89 26.72
N GLU A 15 -18.05 -5.41 27.68
CA GLU A 15 -16.61 -5.64 27.72
C GLU A 15 -16.27 -7.12 27.88
N TYR A 16 -17.02 -7.85 28.71
CA TYR A 16 -16.86 -9.29 28.87
C TYR A 16 -17.22 -10.05 27.59
N MET A 17 -18.33 -9.70 26.94
CA MET A 17 -18.74 -10.27 25.65
C MET A 17 -17.71 -9.95 24.56
N ILE A 18 -17.23 -8.71 24.47
CA ILE A 18 -16.20 -8.31 23.50
C ILE A 18 -14.87 -9.01 23.77
N THR A 19 -14.54 -9.31 25.03
CA THR A 19 -13.27 -9.95 25.41
C THR A 19 -13.29 -11.46 25.21
N HIS A 20 -14.42 -12.14 25.46
CA HIS A 20 -14.55 -13.59 25.30
C HIS A 20 -14.91 -13.99 23.86
N TYR A 21 -15.61 -13.13 23.11
CA TYR A 21 -16.03 -13.38 21.72
C TYR A 21 -15.08 -12.80 20.66
N ARG A 22 -13.88 -12.34 21.05
CA ARG A 22 -12.87 -11.75 20.13
C ARG A 22 -12.61 -12.63 18.93
N TRP A 23 -12.45 -13.94 19.15
CA TRP A 23 -12.16 -14.89 18.08
C TRP A 23 -13.35 -15.09 17.15
N PHE A 24 -14.57 -15.15 17.69
CA PHE A 24 -15.78 -15.27 16.87
C PHE A 24 -15.95 -14.06 15.95
N PHE A 25 -15.78 -12.83 16.46
CA PHE A 25 -15.89 -11.64 15.63
C PHE A 25 -14.79 -11.57 14.57
N VAL A 26 -13.55 -11.91 14.93
CA VAL A 26 -12.42 -11.93 13.99
C VAL A 26 -12.64 -12.98 12.89
N VAL A 27 -13.11 -14.19 13.22
CA VAL A 27 -13.31 -15.25 12.22
C VAL A 27 -14.55 -15.01 11.37
N PHE A 28 -15.66 -14.55 11.92
CA PHE A 28 -16.89 -14.37 11.15
C PHE A 28 -16.98 -13.05 10.37
N PHE A 29 -16.28 -12.00 10.80
CA PHE A 29 -16.36 -10.70 10.13
C PHE A 29 -15.02 -10.27 9.54
N LEU A 30 -13.95 -10.28 10.33
CA LEU A 30 -12.67 -9.74 9.89
C LEU A 30 -12.01 -10.64 8.83
N PHE A 31 -12.08 -11.96 8.99
CA PHE A 31 -11.52 -12.92 8.04
C PHE A 31 -12.22 -12.89 6.68
N PRO A 32 -13.57 -13.01 6.56
CA PRO A 32 -14.21 -12.90 5.26
C PRO A 32 -14.04 -11.52 4.64
N LEU A 33 -14.00 -10.45 5.44
CA LEU A 33 -13.71 -9.12 4.93
C LEU A 33 -12.29 -9.03 4.33
N SER A 34 -11.29 -9.60 5.01
CA SER A 34 -9.91 -9.69 4.49
C SER A 34 -9.86 -10.48 3.18
N LEU A 35 -10.53 -11.64 3.14
CA LEU A 35 -10.57 -12.49 1.96
C LEU A 35 -11.22 -11.78 0.76
N VAL A 36 -12.35 -11.10 0.97
CA VAL A 36 -13.02 -10.30 -0.07
C VAL A 36 -12.11 -9.17 -0.56
N TYR A 37 -11.41 -8.50 0.35
CA TYR A 37 -10.47 -7.44 -0.02
C TYR A 37 -9.32 -7.96 -0.90
N ASP A 38 -8.73 -9.10 -0.53
CA ASP A 38 -7.65 -9.72 -1.30
C ASP A 38 -8.13 -10.18 -2.69
N ILE A 39 -9.32 -10.78 -2.76
CA ILE A 39 -9.96 -11.18 -4.03
C ILE A 39 -10.21 -9.94 -4.91
N TYR A 40 -10.74 -8.87 -4.33
CA TYR A 40 -11.00 -7.62 -5.06
C TYR A 40 -9.71 -7.02 -5.65
N LEU A 41 -8.64 -6.95 -4.85
CA LEU A 41 -7.33 -6.49 -5.33
C LEU A 41 -6.78 -7.40 -6.42
N GLY A 42 -6.92 -8.72 -6.27
CA GLY A 42 -6.53 -9.71 -7.28
C GLY A 42 -7.26 -9.51 -8.61
N ILE A 43 -8.59 -9.40 -8.56
CA ILE A 43 -9.43 -9.15 -9.75
C ILE A 43 -9.04 -7.83 -10.42
N LYS A 44 -8.86 -6.75 -9.64
CA LYS A 44 -8.42 -5.46 -10.19
C LYS A 44 -7.07 -5.58 -10.90
N ASN A 45 -6.09 -6.25 -10.29
CA ASN A 45 -4.77 -6.42 -10.88
C ASN A 45 -4.84 -7.28 -12.16
N LEU A 46 -5.64 -8.34 -12.15
CA LEU A 46 -5.88 -9.18 -13.30
C LEU A 46 -6.57 -8.40 -14.43
N PHE A 47 -7.57 -7.57 -14.09
CA PHE A 47 -8.28 -6.73 -15.04
C PHE A 47 -7.33 -5.71 -15.69
N VAL A 48 -6.51 -5.03 -14.90
CA VAL A 48 -5.49 -4.10 -15.43
C VAL A 48 -4.50 -4.83 -16.33
N ASN A 49 -4.02 -6.00 -15.94
CA ASN A 49 -3.09 -6.80 -16.76
C ASN A 49 -3.74 -7.32 -18.06
N CYS A 50 -5.01 -7.70 -18.00
CA CYS A 50 -5.77 -8.21 -19.14
C CYS A 50 -6.10 -7.09 -20.14
N LEU A 51 -6.50 -5.90 -19.68
CA LEU A 51 -6.82 -4.76 -20.53
C LEU A 51 -5.61 -3.99 -21.03
N TYR A 52 -4.52 -3.97 -20.27
CA TYR A 52 -3.32 -3.20 -20.59
C TYR A 52 -2.06 -4.05 -20.42
N PRO A 53 -1.87 -5.09 -21.25
CA PRO A 53 -0.64 -5.87 -21.22
C PRO A 53 0.54 -4.97 -21.60
N ASN A 54 1.48 -4.83 -20.64
CA ASN A 54 2.83 -4.28 -20.77
C ASN A 54 3.01 -3.22 -21.88
N LYS A 55 2.58 -1.98 -21.62
CA LYS A 55 2.84 -0.85 -22.52
C LYS A 55 4.16 -0.16 -22.16
N PRO A 56 5.27 -0.40 -22.88
CA PRO A 56 6.54 0.29 -22.63
C PRO A 56 6.42 1.81 -22.75
N HIS A 57 5.53 2.30 -23.64
CA HIS A 57 5.28 3.74 -23.79
C HIS A 57 4.69 4.40 -22.53
N GLU A 58 3.95 3.65 -21.71
CA GLU A 58 3.39 4.20 -20.47
C GLU A 58 4.44 4.29 -19.35
N HIS A 59 5.43 3.39 -19.36
CA HIS A 59 6.59 3.46 -18.48
C HIS A 59 7.34 4.78 -18.68
N ASP A 60 7.68 5.13 -19.92
CA ASP A 60 8.43 6.34 -20.24
C ASP A 60 7.71 7.60 -19.76
N MET A 61 6.38 7.67 -19.94
CA MET A 61 5.57 8.79 -19.43
C MET A 61 5.59 8.89 -17.90
N ARG A 62 5.58 7.76 -17.18
CA ARG A 62 5.66 7.75 -15.71
C ARG A 62 7.06 8.16 -15.24
N VAL A 63 8.11 7.71 -15.94
CA VAL A 63 9.51 8.11 -15.67
C VAL A 63 9.70 9.61 -15.91
N ASP A 64 9.10 10.16 -16.97
CA ASP A 64 9.17 11.60 -17.26
C ASP A 64 8.48 12.44 -16.18
N LYS A 65 7.39 11.97 -15.59
CA LYS A 65 6.76 12.64 -14.44
C LYS A 65 7.69 12.65 -13.23
N ILE A 66 8.32 11.53 -12.92
CA ILE A 66 9.29 11.44 -11.83
C ILE A 66 10.50 12.36 -12.09
N ARG A 67 10.98 12.41 -13.33
CA ARG A 67 12.06 13.31 -13.75
C ARG A 67 11.70 14.78 -13.52
N LYS A 68 10.47 15.18 -13.85
CA LYS A 68 9.97 16.54 -13.59
C LYS A 68 9.92 16.85 -12.09
N GLU A 69 9.40 15.93 -11.26
CA GLU A 69 9.38 16.10 -9.80
C GLU A 69 10.79 16.29 -9.22
N ILE A 70 11.79 15.58 -9.77
CA ILE A 70 13.20 15.73 -9.37
C ILE A 70 13.76 17.06 -9.85
N GLN A 71 13.48 17.48 -11.09
CA GLN A 71 13.93 18.77 -11.64
C GLN A 71 13.37 19.95 -10.83
N GLU A 72 12.10 19.88 -10.43
CA GLU A 72 11.48 20.85 -9.53
C GLU A 72 12.22 20.90 -8.18
N TRP A 73 12.49 19.73 -7.58
CA TRP A 73 13.26 19.67 -6.32
C TRP A 73 14.69 20.24 -6.45
N ILE A 74 15.36 20.03 -7.59
CA ILE A 74 16.67 20.63 -7.88
C ILE A 74 16.53 22.16 -8.00
N SER A 75 15.50 22.65 -8.69
CA SER A 75 15.24 24.08 -8.84
C SER A 75 14.93 24.79 -7.52
N GLU A 76 14.33 24.07 -6.57
CA GLU A 76 14.07 24.55 -5.20
C GLU A 76 15.34 24.59 -4.32
N GLY A 77 16.48 24.13 -4.84
CA GLY A 77 17.78 24.19 -4.19
C GLY A 77 18.10 22.99 -3.30
N CYS A 78 17.50 21.83 -3.55
CA CYS A 78 17.82 20.55 -2.86
C CYS A 78 17.78 20.64 -1.32
N LYS A 79 16.89 21.48 -0.76
CA LYS A 79 16.87 21.81 0.68
C LYS A 79 16.58 20.62 1.60
N THR A 80 15.86 19.62 1.09
CA THR A 80 15.42 18.45 1.85
C THR A 80 15.86 17.17 1.15
N LYS A 81 16.04 16.08 1.92
CA LYS A 81 16.33 14.76 1.35
C LYS A 81 15.11 14.21 0.62
N LEU A 82 15.33 13.34 -0.35
CA LEU A 82 14.28 12.66 -1.10
C LEU A 82 13.82 11.38 -0.40
N CYS A 83 12.53 11.10 -0.49
CA CYS A 83 11.93 9.84 -0.06
C CYS A 83 10.85 9.40 -1.06
N THR A 84 10.61 8.10 -1.16
CA THR A 84 9.49 7.56 -1.93
C THR A 84 8.16 7.84 -1.21
N ALA A 85 7.13 8.29 -1.93
CA ALA A 85 5.79 8.59 -1.39
C ALA A 85 4.95 7.33 -1.04
N ARG A 86 5.57 6.15 -0.93
CA ARG A 86 4.88 4.90 -0.58
C ARG A 86 4.13 5.07 0.74
N PRO A 87 2.83 4.75 0.82
CA PRO A 87 2.07 4.94 2.04
C PRO A 87 2.56 4.01 3.16
N GLY A 88 2.41 4.45 4.41
CA GLY A 88 2.90 3.72 5.58
C GLY A 88 2.30 2.33 5.74
N TRP A 89 1.00 2.17 5.44
CA TRP A 89 0.30 0.88 5.51
C TRP A 89 0.82 -0.16 4.49
N ALA A 90 1.45 0.30 3.40
CA ALA A 90 2.04 -0.58 2.42
C ALA A 90 3.46 -1.01 2.81
N ALA A 91 4.08 -0.38 3.81
CA ALA A 91 5.44 -0.72 4.22
C ALA A 91 5.45 -1.97 5.10
N MET A 92 6.39 -2.88 4.86
CA MET A 92 6.57 -4.09 5.69
C MET A 92 7.10 -3.76 7.09
N SER A 93 7.75 -2.60 7.23
CA SER A 93 8.30 -2.12 8.49
C SER A 93 7.22 -1.48 9.36
N LEU A 94 7.06 -1.97 10.59
CA LEU A 94 6.20 -1.37 11.63
C LEU A 94 6.69 0.03 12.08
N ARG A 95 7.93 0.39 11.76
CA ARG A 95 8.51 1.68 12.14
C ARG A 95 7.90 2.80 11.29
N ALA A 96 7.06 3.63 11.91
CA ALA A 96 6.60 4.88 11.33
C ALA A 96 7.81 5.79 11.04
N GLY A 97 8.12 5.98 9.76
CA GLY A 97 9.23 6.80 9.32
C GLY A 97 8.95 8.28 9.58
N ARG A 98 9.36 8.80 10.75
CA ARG A 98 9.29 10.25 11.07
C ARG A 98 9.97 11.11 10.00
N TYR A 99 10.92 10.55 9.25
CA TYR A 99 11.57 11.22 8.13
C TYR A 99 10.60 11.60 6.99
N LYS A 100 9.47 10.89 6.81
CA LYS A 100 8.51 11.16 5.73
C LYS A 100 7.77 12.49 5.88
N SER A 101 7.73 13.08 7.07
CA SER A 101 7.14 14.41 7.28
C SER A 101 8.12 15.54 6.99
N SER A 102 9.42 15.29 7.08
CA SER A 102 10.47 16.30 6.88
C SER A 102 11.09 16.26 5.47
N TYR A 103 10.98 15.13 4.77
CA TYR A 103 11.61 14.89 3.47
C TYR A 103 10.63 15.12 2.32
N ARG A 104 11.15 15.45 1.13
CA ARG A 104 10.33 15.59 -0.07
C ARG A 104 9.91 14.20 -0.54
N ASN A 105 8.61 13.97 -0.61
CA ASN A 105 8.03 12.70 -1.06
C ASN A 105 7.83 12.73 -2.58
N ILE A 106 8.52 11.86 -3.31
CA ILE A 106 8.40 11.67 -4.77
C ILE A 106 7.50 10.47 -5.04
N ASN A 107 6.52 10.64 -5.94
CA ASN A 107 5.60 9.57 -6.27
C ASN A 107 6.17 8.63 -7.33
N ILE A 108 6.57 7.43 -6.91
CA ILE A 108 7.12 6.40 -7.79
C ILE A 108 6.08 5.28 -7.94
N ASN A 109 5.17 5.48 -8.88
CA ASN A 109 4.10 4.53 -9.21
C ASN A 109 4.52 3.63 -10.38
N LEU A 110 5.51 2.75 -10.13
CA LEU A 110 6.12 1.86 -11.12
C LEU A 110 6.11 0.41 -10.60
N TYR A 111 5.18 -0.44 -11.06
CA TYR A 111 4.89 -1.80 -10.58
C TYR A 111 4.99 -2.92 -11.63
N ASP A 112 5.33 -2.61 -12.89
CA ASP A 112 5.21 -3.49 -14.06
C ASP A 112 6.53 -4.21 -14.41
N VAL A 113 6.40 -5.31 -15.15
CA VAL A 113 7.52 -6.07 -15.73
C VAL A 113 7.70 -5.62 -17.17
N LEU A 114 8.88 -5.11 -17.51
CA LEU A 114 9.13 -4.49 -18.82
C LEU A 114 9.54 -5.52 -19.86
N GLU A 115 10.48 -6.40 -19.51
CA GLU A 115 11.04 -7.38 -20.44
C GLU A 115 11.50 -8.63 -19.69
N ILE A 116 11.21 -9.80 -20.25
CA ILE A 116 11.74 -11.09 -19.79
C ILE A 116 12.57 -11.65 -20.94
N ASN A 117 13.88 -11.81 -20.71
CA ASN A 117 14.80 -12.35 -21.70
C ASN A 117 15.22 -13.76 -21.28
N GLU A 118 14.61 -14.77 -21.87
CA GLU A 118 14.87 -16.18 -21.56
C GLU A 118 16.27 -16.63 -21.97
N ALA A 119 16.78 -16.12 -23.10
CA ALA A 119 18.10 -16.49 -23.62
C ALA A 119 19.25 -16.03 -22.70
N LYS A 120 19.08 -14.87 -22.05
CA LYS A 120 20.07 -14.30 -21.11
C LYS A 120 19.74 -14.59 -19.65
N GLN A 121 18.57 -15.18 -19.37
CA GLN A 121 18.02 -15.35 -18.03
C GLN A 121 17.98 -14.05 -17.22
N THR A 122 17.55 -12.95 -17.85
CA THR A 122 17.45 -11.63 -17.21
C THR A 122 16.05 -11.05 -17.34
N CYS A 123 15.52 -10.49 -16.26
CA CYS A 123 14.25 -9.77 -16.24
C CYS A 123 14.49 -8.28 -15.96
N ARG A 124 13.91 -7.39 -16.77
CA ARG A 124 13.93 -5.95 -16.55
C ARG A 124 12.60 -5.53 -15.94
N VAL A 125 12.65 -5.00 -14.72
CA VAL A 125 11.45 -4.78 -13.90
C VAL A 125 11.46 -3.42 -13.24
N GLU A 126 10.27 -2.88 -13.00
CA GLU A 126 10.11 -1.63 -12.29
C GLU A 126 10.40 -1.80 -10.78
N PRO A 127 10.87 -0.73 -10.09
CA PRO A 127 11.38 -0.84 -8.72
C PRO A 127 10.35 -1.23 -7.66
N MET A 128 9.04 -1.02 -7.88
CA MET A 128 7.98 -1.47 -6.96
C MET A 128 7.29 -2.75 -7.44
N CYS A 129 7.85 -3.47 -8.42
CA CYS A 129 7.32 -4.76 -8.82
C CYS A 129 7.32 -5.74 -7.63
N SER A 130 6.23 -6.48 -7.47
CA SER A 130 6.10 -7.48 -6.40
C SER A 130 6.75 -8.80 -6.82
N MET A 131 7.35 -9.52 -5.86
CA MET A 131 7.90 -10.86 -6.13
C MET A 131 6.84 -11.83 -6.67
N GLY A 132 5.56 -11.68 -6.29
CA GLY A 132 4.50 -12.53 -6.84
C GLY A 132 4.08 -12.18 -8.27
N LYS A 133 4.55 -11.05 -8.81
CA LYS A 133 4.37 -10.66 -10.22
C LYS A 133 5.55 -11.09 -11.11
N LEU A 134 6.72 -11.31 -10.51
CA LEU A 134 7.91 -11.85 -11.17
C LEU A 134 7.74 -13.36 -11.40
#